data_AF-A0A9P5Y7G4-F1
#
_entry.id   AF-A0A9P5Y7G4-F1
#
_cell.length_a   1.000
_cell.length_b   1.000
_cell.length_c   1.000
_cell.angle_alpha   90.00
_cell.angle_beta   90.00
_cell.angle_gamma   90.00
#
_symmetry.space_group_name_H-M   'P 1'
#
loop_
_entity.id
_entity.type
_entity.pdbx_description
1 polymer ?
#
loop_
_entity_poly.entity_id
_entity_poly.type
_entity_poly.pdbx_seq_one_letter_code
_entity_poly.pdbx_strand_id
1 'polypeptide(L)'
;MPAIRSNAPGSSKSHIPPKNNNPKGKNQHKDCPPSDDPRIPEILTAYHRRNITDRKRLSKLLRDDHGIIMSESTIARRKRELGLRASGRTTSELADSVKRQLVKDQMDKDRTGRIGAKTVKLRIFEETGIDLTRDWIRNEMRLLAPDEFASR
;
A
#
# COMPACT_ATOMS: atom_id res chain seq x y z
N MET A 1 -30.81 -19.43 57.01
CA MET A 1 -31.63 -19.90 55.87
C MET A 1 -30.80 -19.78 54.59
N PRO A 2 -30.46 -20.89 53.93
CA PRO A 2 -29.43 -20.98 52.89
C PRO A 2 -30.02 -20.85 51.46
N ALA A 3 -29.20 -20.40 50.51
CA ALA A 3 -29.40 -20.71 49.09
C ALA A 3 -28.04 -20.83 48.39
N ILE A 4 -27.56 -22.07 48.32
CA ILE A 4 -26.46 -22.52 47.47
C ILE A 4 -26.99 -22.60 46.03
N ARG A 5 -26.35 -21.93 45.07
CA ARG A 5 -26.52 -22.22 43.63
C ARG A 5 -25.17 -22.21 42.90
N SER A 6 -24.67 -23.43 42.74
CA SER A 6 -24.10 -24.03 41.52
C SER A 6 -23.17 -23.16 40.66
N ASN A 7 -21.86 -23.30 40.87
CA ASN A 7 -20.85 -22.91 39.90
C ASN A 7 -20.60 -24.11 38.97
N ALA A 8 -20.93 -23.99 37.68
CA ALA A 8 -20.66 -25.01 36.67
C ALA A 8 -19.19 -24.88 36.19
N PRO A 9 -18.39 -25.95 36.15
CA PRO A 9 -17.04 -25.87 35.60
C PRO A 9 -17.11 -25.76 34.07
N GLY A 10 -16.76 -24.59 33.56
CA GLY A 10 -16.59 -24.32 32.14
C GLY A 10 -15.54 -25.26 31.53
N SER A 11 -15.95 -25.94 30.46
CA SER A 11 -15.15 -26.87 29.66
C SER A 11 -13.83 -26.23 29.21
N SER A 12 -12.72 -26.70 29.77
CA SER A 12 -11.35 -26.35 29.36
C SER A 12 -11.07 -26.95 27.98
N LYS A 13 -11.36 -26.20 26.93
CA LYS A 13 -10.90 -26.52 25.58
C LYS A 13 -9.38 -26.41 25.55
N SER A 14 -8.70 -27.56 25.57
CA SER A 14 -7.27 -27.66 25.31
C SER A 14 -6.97 -27.10 23.92
N HIS A 15 -6.31 -25.94 23.88
CA HIS A 15 -5.84 -25.33 22.64
C HIS A 15 -4.63 -26.14 22.16
N ILE A 16 -4.85 -27.10 21.26
CA ILE A 16 -3.75 -27.80 20.59
C ILE A 16 -3.07 -26.77 19.69
N PRO A 17 -1.80 -26.41 19.92
CA PRO A 17 -1.11 -25.48 19.03
C PRO A 17 -1.02 -26.10 17.63
N PRO A 18 -1.25 -25.32 16.55
CA PRO A 18 -1.15 -25.84 15.21
C PRO A 18 0.26 -26.41 14.98
N LYS A 19 0.32 -27.68 14.55
CA LYS A 19 1.57 -28.39 14.26
C LYS A 19 2.34 -27.59 13.20
N ASN A 20 3.47 -27.01 13.59
CA ASN A 20 4.36 -26.32 12.67
C ASN A 20 4.96 -27.35 11.69
N ASN A 21 4.53 -27.29 10.42
CA ASN A 21 4.96 -28.23 9.38
C ASN A 21 6.38 -27.94 8.84
N ASN A 22 7.10 -26.94 9.38
CA ASN A 22 8.49 -26.66 9.02
C ASN A 22 9.42 -26.59 10.26
N PRO A 23 9.68 -27.72 10.92
CA PRO A 23 10.53 -27.78 12.12
C PRO A 23 12.02 -27.50 11.85
N LYS A 24 12.48 -27.57 10.59
CA LYS A 24 13.88 -27.34 10.20
C LYS A 24 14.15 -25.94 9.64
N GLY A 25 13.11 -25.11 9.45
CA GLY A 25 13.24 -23.78 8.83
C GLY A 25 13.82 -23.79 7.42
N LYS A 26 13.86 -24.94 6.74
CA LYS A 26 14.46 -25.08 5.40
C LYS A 26 13.42 -24.71 4.36
N ASN A 27 13.40 -23.45 3.97
CA ASN A 27 12.63 -23.01 2.81
C ASN A 27 13.27 -23.65 1.57
N GLN A 28 12.52 -24.47 0.85
CA GLN A 28 12.93 -25.22 -0.33
C GLN A 28 13.37 -24.38 -1.55
N HIS A 29 13.50 -23.06 -1.38
CA HIS A 29 13.86 -22.12 -2.43
C HIS A 29 15.31 -21.67 -2.24
N LYS A 30 16.26 -22.40 -2.85
CA LYS A 30 17.71 -22.10 -2.80
C LYS A 30 18.07 -20.72 -3.36
N ASP A 31 17.31 -20.22 -4.33
CA ASP A 31 17.59 -18.97 -5.04
C ASP A 31 16.78 -17.76 -4.54
N CYS A 32 15.99 -17.93 -3.47
CA CYS A 32 15.28 -16.83 -2.85
C CYS A 32 16.16 -16.22 -1.77
N PRO A 33 16.49 -14.91 -1.86
CA PRO A 33 17.24 -14.24 -0.82
C PRO A 33 16.54 -14.39 0.54
N PRO A 34 17.32 -14.45 1.63
CA PRO A 34 16.79 -14.61 2.98
C PRO A 34 15.69 -13.60 3.28
N SER A 35 14.77 -14.01 4.16
CA SER A 35 13.58 -13.24 4.48
C SER A 35 13.86 -11.93 5.25
N ASP A 36 15.10 -11.54 5.43
CA ASP A 36 15.47 -10.41 6.28
C ASP A 36 16.62 -9.58 5.71
N ASP A 37 16.78 -9.57 4.37
CA ASP A 37 17.74 -8.68 3.74
C ASP A 37 17.29 -7.20 3.88
N PRO A 38 18.04 -6.36 4.62
CA PRO A 38 17.67 -4.96 4.85
C PRO A 38 17.69 -4.11 3.58
N ARG A 39 18.31 -4.63 2.50
CA ARG A 39 18.34 -3.99 1.18
C ARG A 39 16.98 -4.01 0.48
N ILE A 40 16.17 -5.06 0.70
CA ILE A 40 14.86 -5.21 0.05
C ILE A 40 13.90 -4.06 0.42
N PRO A 41 13.71 -3.68 1.71
CA PRO A 41 12.81 -2.59 2.06
C PRO A 41 13.29 -1.24 1.54
N GLU A 42 14.60 -0.98 1.53
CA GLU A 42 15.17 0.25 0.95
C GLU A 42 14.89 0.34 -0.55
N ILE A 43 15.16 -0.74 -1.28
CA ILE A 43 14.93 -0.82 -2.73
C ILE A 43 13.44 -0.68 -3.06
N LEU A 44 12.57 -1.40 -2.34
CA LEU A 44 11.12 -1.29 -2.55
C LEU A 44 10.60 0.11 -2.22
N THR A 45 11.14 0.76 -1.20
CA THR A 45 10.78 2.14 -0.86
C THR A 45 11.28 3.12 -1.92
N ALA A 46 12.49 2.94 -2.44
CA ALA A 46 13.03 3.75 -3.53
C ALA A 46 12.21 3.61 -4.81
N TYR A 47 11.81 2.39 -5.19
CA TYR A 47 10.92 2.18 -6.32
C TYR A 47 9.52 2.73 -6.08
N HIS A 48 9.02 2.65 -4.85
CA HIS A 48 7.74 3.25 -4.49
C HIS A 48 7.78 4.76 -4.66
N ARG A 49 8.83 5.45 -4.19
CA ARG A 49 9.05 6.89 -4.41
C ARG A 49 9.10 7.26 -5.90
N ARG A 50 9.59 6.37 -6.76
CA ARG A 50 9.57 6.53 -8.23
C ARG A 50 8.21 6.18 -8.86
N ASN A 51 7.17 5.96 -8.06
CA ASN A 51 5.83 5.56 -8.47
C ASN A 51 5.79 4.21 -9.24
N ILE A 52 6.79 3.35 -9.02
CA ILE A 52 6.85 2.01 -9.61
C ILE A 52 6.18 1.04 -8.64
N THR A 53 4.88 0.85 -8.82
CA THR A 53 4.05 0.04 -7.91
C THR A 53 3.67 -1.33 -8.47
N ASP A 54 3.86 -1.57 -9.77
CA ASP A 54 3.57 -2.84 -10.44
C ASP A 54 4.53 -3.96 -10.02
N ARG A 55 3.96 -5.09 -9.58
CA ARG A 55 4.69 -6.25 -9.04
C ARG A 55 5.50 -6.95 -10.12
N LYS A 56 4.98 -7.05 -11.34
CA LYS A 56 5.67 -7.68 -12.48
C LYS A 56 6.90 -6.86 -12.85
N ARG A 57 6.69 -5.55 -12.95
CA ARG A 57 7.76 -4.60 -13.23
C ARG A 57 8.81 -4.57 -12.12
N LEU A 58 8.39 -4.59 -10.86
CA LEU A 58 9.30 -4.67 -9.71
C LEU A 58 10.12 -5.97 -9.72
N SER A 59 9.51 -7.12 -10.02
CA SER A 59 10.24 -8.40 -10.11
C SER A 59 11.31 -8.36 -11.19
N LYS A 60 11.00 -7.76 -12.35
CA LYS A 60 11.97 -7.54 -13.43
C LYS A 60 13.09 -6.58 -13.00
N LEU A 61 12.76 -5.43 -12.43
CA LEU A 61 13.76 -4.44 -11.99
C LEU A 61 14.66 -4.96 -10.86
N LEU A 62 14.09 -5.72 -9.91
CA LEU A 62 14.86 -6.37 -8.84
C LEU A 62 15.87 -7.37 -9.41
N ARG A 63 15.49 -8.09 -10.47
CA ARG A 63 16.39 -9.03 -11.15
C ARG A 63 17.44 -8.29 -11.96
N ASP A 64 17.06 -7.30 -12.75
CA ASP A 64 17.92 -6.61 -13.69
C ASP A 64 18.93 -5.69 -12.96
N ASP A 65 18.49 -4.89 -11.98
CA ASP A 65 19.33 -3.90 -11.32
C ASP A 65 20.09 -4.46 -10.11
N HIS A 66 19.52 -5.45 -9.42
CA HIS A 66 20.05 -5.95 -8.15
C HIS A 66 20.36 -7.45 -8.12
N GLY A 67 20.05 -8.20 -9.19
CA GLY A 67 20.24 -9.66 -9.23
C GLY A 67 19.32 -10.44 -8.29
N ILE A 68 18.26 -9.81 -7.75
CA ILE A 68 17.38 -10.39 -6.74
C ILE A 68 16.21 -11.09 -7.45
N ILE A 69 16.16 -12.42 -7.35
CA ILE A 69 15.05 -13.20 -7.87
C ILE A 69 13.94 -13.27 -6.81
N MET A 70 12.88 -12.49 -7.03
CA MET A 70 11.73 -12.47 -6.12
C MET A 70 10.42 -12.65 -6.88
N SER A 71 9.56 -13.54 -6.37
CA SER A 71 8.21 -13.75 -6.91
C SER A 71 7.30 -12.55 -6.65
N GLU A 72 6.31 -12.33 -7.52
CA GLU A 72 5.29 -11.29 -7.35
C GLU A 72 4.57 -11.40 -6.00
N SER A 73 4.34 -12.63 -5.53
CA SER A 73 3.69 -12.95 -4.26
C SER A 73 4.51 -12.47 -3.06
N THR A 74 5.83 -12.69 -3.10
CA THR A 74 6.76 -12.23 -2.06
C THR A 74 6.84 -10.70 -2.05
N ILE A 75 6.91 -10.06 -3.21
CA ILE A 75 6.89 -8.59 -3.33
C ILE A 75 5.58 -8.03 -2.74
N ALA A 76 4.44 -8.65 -3.05
CA ALA A 76 3.16 -8.21 -2.50
C ALA A 76 3.09 -8.35 -0.97
N ARG A 77 3.67 -9.41 -0.40
CA ARG A 77 3.76 -9.60 1.05
C ARG A 77 4.65 -8.52 1.68
N ARG A 78 5.85 -8.28 1.13
CA ARG A 78 6.80 -7.26 1.60
C ARG A 78 6.24 -5.85 1.54
N LYS A 79 5.59 -5.50 0.42
CA LYS A 79 4.92 -4.21 0.29
C LYS A 79 3.82 -4.01 1.34
N ARG A 80 3.13 -5.09 1.75
CA ARG A 80 2.13 -5.04 2.81
C ARG A 80 2.76 -4.82 4.19
N GLU A 81 3.85 -5.54 4.48
CA GLU A 81 4.64 -5.36 5.71
C GLU A 81 5.19 -3.94 5.83
N LEU A 82 5.66 -3.36 4.71
CA LEU A 82 6.22 -2.01 4.65
C LEU A 82 5.16 -0.90 4.47
N GLY A 83 3.88 -1.24 4.39
CA GLY A 83 2.82 -0.25 4.15
C GLY A 83 2.84 0.44 2.79
N LEU A 84 3.66 -0.02 1.83
CA LEU A 84 3.80 0.51 0.47
C LEU A 84 2.58 0.10 -0.39
N ARG A 85 1.43 0.73 -0.12
CA ARG A 85 0.14 0.43 -0.75
C ARG A 85 0.01 1.12 -2.11
N ALA A 86 -0.76 0.52 -3.01
CA ALA A 86 -1.05 1.10 -4.32
C ALA A 86 -2.26 2.03 -4.26
N SER A 87 -2.33 2.99 -5.20
CA SER A 87 -3.36 4.03 -5.30
C SER A 87 -4.79 3.62 -4.99
N GLY A 88 -5.23 2.45 -5.44
CA GLY A 88 -6.61 2.01 -5.29
C GLY A 88 -6.99 1.77 -3.83
N ARG A 89 -6.07 1.23 -3.03
CA ARG A 89 -6.35 0.87 -1.63
C ARG A 89 -6.22 2.09 -0.71
N THR A 90 -5.22 2.92 -0.92
CA THR A 90 -5.08 4.23 -0.26
C THR A 90 -6.28 5.12 -0.54
N THR A 91 -6.78 5.16 -1.78
CA THR A 91 -7.99 5.91 -2.12
C THR A 91 -9.25 5.31 -1.49
N SER A 92 -9.32 4.01 -1.22
CA SER A 92 -10.50 3.43 -0.55
C SER A 92 -10.46 3.60 0.97
N GLU A 93 -9.26 3.61 1.56
CA GLU A 93 -9.08 3.64 3.02
C GLU A 93 -9.04 5.07 3.60
N LEU A 94 -8.65 6.06 2.79
CA LEU A 94 -8.67 7.46 3.22
C LEU A 94 -10.09 8.01 3.27
N ALA A 95 -10.35 8.91 4.23
CA ALA A 95 -11.58 9.68 4.27
C ALA A 95 -11.67 10.63 3.07
N ASP A 96 -12.86 10.76 2.49
CA ASP A 96 -13.07 11.62 1.32
C ASP A 96 -12.70 13.08 1.60
N SER A 97 -12.94 13.57 2.82
CA SER A 97 -12.53 14.92 3.25
C SER A 97 -11.03 15.17 3.10
N VAL A 98 -10.20 14.20 3.50
CA VAL A 98 -8.74 14.29 3.39
C VAL A 98 -8.31 14.29 1.93
N LYS A 99 -8.90 13.44 1.09
CA LYS A 99 -8.57 13.39 -0.35
C LYS A 99 -8.92 14.70 -1.05
N ARG A 100 -10.07 15.29 -0.71
CA ARG A 100 -10.51 16.57 -1.26
C ARG A 100 -9.56 17.69 -0.86
N GLN A 101 -9.17 17.72 0.41
CA GLN A 101 -8.20 18.69 0.91
C GLN A 101 -6.87 18.56 0.18
N LEU A 102 -6.35 17.35 0.01
CA LEU A 102 -5.10 17.11 -0.72
C LEU A 102 -5.16 17.60 -2.18
N VAL A 103 -6.27 17.37 -2.88
CA VAL A 103 -6.45 17.87 -4.24
C VAL A 103 -6.56 19.39 -4.26
N LYS A 104 -7.33 19.98 -3.35
CA LYS A 104 -7.49 21.42 -3.23
C LYS A 104 -6.17 22.11 -2.93
N ASP A 105 -5.39 21.62 -1.97
CA ASP A 105 -4.08 22.18 -1.63
C ASP A 105 -3.12 22.18 -2.83
N GLN A 106 -3.18 21.17 -3.70
CA GLN A 106 -2.39 21.14 -4.94
C GLN A 106 -2.92 22.08 -6.02
N MET A 107 -4.25 22.25 -6.11
CA MET A 107 -4.85 23.20 -7.04
C MET A 107 -4.57 24.65 -6.63
N ASP A 108 -4.65 24.96 -5.33
CA ASP A 108 -4.35 26.29 -4.78
C ASP A 108 -2.86 26.65 -5.00
N LYS A 109 -1.97 25.64 -4.97
CA LYS A 109 -0.55 25.82 -5.34
C LYS A 109 -0.35 26.04 -6.85
N ASP A 110 -1.24 25.57 -7.71
CA ASP A 110 -1.16 25.80 -9.14
C ASP A 110 -1.86 27.09 -9.56
N ARG A 111 -1.12 28.20 -9.46
CA ARG A 111 -1.54 29.51 -9.98
C ARG A 111 -1.86 29.54 -11.48
N THR A 112 -1.47 28.51 -12.25
CA THR A 112 -1.68 28.51 -13.70
C THR A 112 -2.97 27.81 -14.15
N GLY A 113 -3.65 27.05 -13.28
CA GLY A 113 -4.88 26.30 -13.64
C GLY A 113 -4.68 25.28 -14.76
N ARG A 114 -3.42 24.93 -15.08
CA ARG A 114 -3.06 24.16 -16.28
C ARG A 114 -2.62 22.74 -15.98
N ILE A 115 -2.35 22.40 -14.72
CA ILE A 115 -1.94 21.03 -14.38
C ILE A 115 -3.10 20.05 -14.53
N GLY A 116 -2.85 18.92 -15.21
CA GLY A 116 -3.84 17.86 -15.32
C GLY A 116 -3.84 16.94 -14.10
N ALA A 117 -4.88 16.13 -13.95
CA ALA A 117 -5.03 15.15 -12.87
C ALA A 117 -3.84 14.19 -12.71
N LYS A 118 -3.09 13.91 -13.80
CA LYS A 118 -1.86 13.10 -13.74
C LYS A 118 -0.74 13.82 -12.97
N THR A 119 -0.58 15.11 -13.18
CA THR A 119 0.45 15.93 -12.53
C THR A 119 0.07 16.19 -11.07
N VAL A 120 -1.20 16.52 -10.79
CA VAL A 120 -1.72 16.65 -9.42
C VAL A 120 -1.45 15.37 -8.64
N LYS A 121 -1.80 14.21 -9.22
CA LYS A 121 -1.52 12.91 -8.60
C LYS A 121 -0.05 12.74 -8.23
N LEU A 122 0.87 13.06 -9.15
CA LEU A 122 2.31 12.92 -8.91
C LEU A 122 2.77 13.86 -7.79
N ARG A 123 2.31 15.12 -7.78
CA ARG A 123 2.65 16.09 -6.73
C ARG A 123 2.13 15.70 -5.36
N ILE A 124 0.88 15.24 -5.27
CA ILE A 124 0.33 14.70 -4.01
C ILE A 124 1.22 13.56 -3.51
N PHE A 125 1.60 12.65 -4.41
CA PHE A 125 2.45 11.53 -4.06
C PHE A 125 3.86 11.97 -3.61
N GLU A 126 4.47 12.94 -4.27
CA GLU A 126 5.79 13.47 -3.92
C GLU A 126 5.79 14.21 -2.58
N GLU A 127 4.75 15.01 -2.29
CA GLU A 127 4.68 15.80 -1.05
C GLU A 127 4.21 14.99 0.15
N THR A 128 3.25 14.08 -0.04
CA THR A 128 2.56 13.40 1.09
C THR A 128 2.86 11.91 1.15
N GLY A 129 3.43 11.33 0.09
CA GLY A 129 3.58 9.89 -0.05
C GLY A 129 2.26 9.15 -0.31
N ILE A 130 1.13 9.87 -0.43
CA ILE A 130 -0.19 9.28 -0.61
C ILE A 130 -0.50 9.16 -2.10
N ASP A 131 -0.71 7.92 -2.54
CA ASP A 131 -1.10 7.64 -3.91
C ASP A 131 -2.64 7.68 -4.04
N LEU A 132 -3.19 8.66 -4.75
CA LEU A 132 -4.62 8.73 -5.05
C LEU A 132 -4.91 8.22 -6.48
N THR A 133 -6.12 7.71 -6.73
CA THR A 133 -6.49 7.29 -8.09
C THR A 133 -6.69 8.51 -8.98
N ARG A 134 -6.15 8.43 -10.20
CA ARG A 134 -6.26 9.49 -11.21
C ARG A 134 -7.72 9.85 -11.50
N ASP A 135 -8.59 8.84 -11.58
CA ASP A 135 -9.99 9.04 -11.95
C ASP A 135 -10.76 9.76 -10.85
N TRP A 136 -10.45 9.48 -9.58
CA TRP A 136 -11.01 10.21 -8.45
C TRP A 136 -10.55 11.67 -8.46
N ILE A 137 -9.24 11.92 -8.62
CA ILE A 137 -8.71 13.30 -8.74
C ILE A 137 -9.35 14.04 -9.90
N ARG A 138 -9.49 13.39 -11.07
CA ARG A 138 -10.10 14.00 -12.26
C ARG A 138 -11.54 14.43 -11.98
N ASN A 139 -12.31 13.58 -11.30
CA ASN A 139 -13.68 13.90 -10.94
C ASN A 139 -13.75 15.08 -9.97
N GLU A 140 -12.89 15.09 -8.96
CA GLU A 140 -12.82 16.17 -7.97
C GLU A 140 -12.39 17.50 -8.61
N MET A 141 -11.40 17.50 -9.49
CA MET A 141 -10.96 18.70 -10.22
C MET A 141 -12.09 19.31 -11.07
N ARG A 142 -12.93 18.46 -11.69
CA ARG A 142 -14.11 18.92 -12.46
C ARG A 142 -15.19 19.55 -11.58
N LEU A 143 -15.34 19.07 -10.35
CA LEU A 143 -16.29 19.62 -9.38
C LEU A 143 -15.82 20.97 -8.83
N LEU A 144 -14.51 21.12 -8.60
CA LEU A 144 -13.93 22.34 -8.02
C LEU A 144 -13.73 23.47 -9.04
N ALA A 145 -13.40 23.15 -10.29
CA ALA A 145 -13.14 24.13 -11.34
C ALA A 145 -13.82 23.73 -12.66
N PRO A 146 -15.17 23.85 -12.75
CA PRO A 146 -15.90 23.52 -13.97
C PRO A 146 -15.48 24.39 -15.16
N ASP A 147 -15.16 25.67 -14.93
CA ASP A 147 -14.83 26.65 -15.98
C ASP A 147 -13.44 26.45 -16.61
N GLU A 148 -12.44 26.05 -15.81
CA GLU A 148 -11.08 25.76 -16.31
C GLU A 148 -11.02 24.44 -17.09
N PHE A 149 -11.93 23.51 -16.78
CA PHE A 149 -12.04 22.23 -17.47
C PHE A 149 -12.92 22.28 -18.72
N ALA A 150 -13.88 23.21 -18.80
CA ALA A 150 -14.75 23.39 -19.96
C ALA A 150 -14.02 24.02 -21.17
N SER A 151 -12.91 24.72 -20.93
CA SER A 151 -12.09 25.36 -21.97
C SER A 151 -11.09 24.41 -22.65
N ARG A 152 -11.24 23.09 -22.48
CA ARG A 152 -10.25 22.08 -22.88
C ARG A 152 -10.82 20.90 -23.67
#